data_AF-W1VFM4-F1
#
_entry.id   AF-W1VFM4-F1
#
_cell.length_a   1.000
_cell.length_b   1.000
_cell.length_c   1.000
_cell.angle_alpha   90.00
_cell.angle_beta   90.00
_cell.angle_gamma   90.00
#
_symmetry.space_group_name_H-M   'P 1'
#
loop_
_entity.id
_entity.type
_entity.pdbx_description
1 polymer ?
#
loop_
_entity_poly.entity_id
_entity_poly.type
_entity_poly.pdbx_seq_one_letter_code
_entity_poly.pdbx_strand_id
1 'polypeptide(L)' 'IASLWDPTRWTDGCHRLIEHGRAVCHARSPRCEQCLLLAAGLCPQVGV' A
#
# COMPACT_ATOMS: atom_id res chain seq x y z
N ILE A 1 7.03 6.21 8.21
CA ILE A 1 7.15 5.81 6.79
C ILE A 1 8.59 5.97 6.28
N ALA A 2 9.29 7.09 6.52
CA ALA A 2 10.68 7.28 6.05
C ALA A 2 11.67 6.19 6.52
N SER A 3 11.40 5.50 7.63
CA SER A 3 12.20 4.37 8.11
C SER A 3 11.98 3.05 7.34
N LEU A 4 11.03 2.97 6.40
CA LEU A 4 10.73 1.75 5.64
C LEU A 4 11.69 1.52 4.46
N TRP A 5 12.39 2.55 4.02
CA TRP A 5 13.27 2.48 2.85
C TRP A 5 14.57 3.23 3.08
N ASP A 6 15.61 2.81 2.36
CA ASP A 6 16.84 3.58 2.20
C ASP A 6 16.52 4.98 1.63
N PRO A 7 17.21 6.06 2.06
CA PRO A 7 16.96 7.42 1.58
C PRO A 7 16.94 7.57 0.06
N THR A 8 17.74 6.79 -0.66
CA THR A 8 17.78 6.82 -2.12
C THR A 8 16.49 6.31 -2.78
N ARG A 9 15.62 5.62 -2.02
CA ARG A 9 14.38 5.00 -2.52
C ARG A 9 13.11 5.63 -1.98
N TRP A 10 13.20 6.69 -1.16
CA TRP A 10 12.02 7.32 -0.56
C TRP A 10 10.99 7.77 -1.59
N THR A 11 11.42 8.43 -2.67
CA THR A 11 10.51 8.94 -3.70
C THR A 11 9.76 7.80 -4.39
N ASP A 12 10.46 6.75 -4.81
CA ASP A 12 9.85 5.58 -5.45
C ASP A 12 8.89 4.85 -4.50
N GLY A 13 9.29 4.62 -3.25
CA GLY A 13 8.45 3.99 -2.23
C GLY A 13 7.15 4.77 -1.97
N CYS A 14 7.25 6.09 -1.81
CA CYS A 14 6.09 6.96 -1.62
C CYS A 14 5.14 6.93 -2.83
N HIS A 15 5.67 7.01 -4.05
CA HIS A 15 4.85 6.94 -5.25
C HIS A 15 4.13 5.59 -5.38
N ARG A 16 4.81 4.47 -5.10
CA ARG A 16 4.18 3.13 -5.11
C ARG A 16 3.04 3.01 -4.10
N LEU A 17 3.19 3.57 -2.90
CA LEU A 17 2.10 3.59 -1.93
C LEU A 17 0.90 4.43 -2.41
N ILE A 18 1.17 5.61 -2.99
CA ILE A 18 0.12 6.46 -3.54
C ILE A 18 -0.61 5.75 -4.68
N GLU A 19 0.13 5.13 -5.59
CA GLU A 19 -0.43 4.37 -6.71
C GLU A 19 -1.27 3.19 -6.22
N HIS A 20 -0.77 2.41 -5.25
CA HIS A 20 -1.53 1.32 -4.64
C HIS A 20 -2.83 1.80 -3.98
N GLY A 21 -2.79 2.89 -3.21
CA GLY A 21 -3.98 3.48 -2.59
C GLY A 21 -5.00 3.99 -3.63
N ARG A 22 -4.54 4.48 -4.78
CA ARG A 22 -5.40 4.97 -5.87
C ARG A 22 -5.97 3.86 -6.74
N ALA A 23 -5.25 2.75 -6.92
CA ALA A 23 -5.66 1.67 -7.82
C ALA A 23 -6.41 0.53 -7.10
N VAL A 24 -6.07 0.27 -5.84
CA VAL A 24 -6.52 -0.92 -5.09
C VAL A 24 -7.10 -0.53 -3.73
N CYS A 25 -6.32 0.09 -2.84
CA CYS A 25 -6.70 0.34 -1.45
C CYS A 25 -7.44 1.68 -1.28
N HIS A 26 -8.54 1.87 -2.00
CA HIS A 26 -9.36 3.08 -1.92
C HIS A 26 -9.92 3.30 -0.50
N ALA A 27 -9.84 4.54 0.00
CA ALA A 27 -10.15 4.88 1.39
C ALA A 27 -11.56 4.47 1.90
N ARG A 28 -12.57 4.37 1.03
CA ARG A 28 -13.95 4.02 1.43
C ARG A 28 -14.43 2.66 0.95
N SER A 29 -13.70 2.04 0.02
CA SER A 29 -14.11 0.78 -0.61
C SER A 29 -12.87 0.15 -1.26
N PRO A 30 -11.96 -0.41 -0.46
CA PRO A 30 -10.75 -1.03 -0.97
C PRO A 30 -11.10 -2.33 -1.71
N ARG A 31 -10.38 -2.59 -2.79
CA ARG A 31 -10.50 -3.81 -3.61
C ARG A 31 -9.61 -4.92 -3.03
N CYS A 32 -9.94 -5.39 -1.84
CA CYS A 32 -9.13 -6.37 -1.10
C CYS A 32 -8.89 -7.67 -1.87
N GLU A 33 -9.85 -8.11 -2.68
CA GLU A 33 -9.76 -9.27 -3.54
C GLU A 33 -8.67 -9.16 -4.63
N GLN A 34 -8.22 -7.94 -4.92
CA GLN A 34 -7.13 -7.64 -5.87
C GLN A 34 -5.83 -7.21 -5.16
N CYS A 35 -5.81 -7.20 -3.81
CA CYS A 35 -4.68 -6.69 -3.05
C CYS A 35 -3.60 -7.76 -2.85
N LEU A 36 -2.47 -7.61 -3.54
CA LEU A 36 -1.30 -8.50 -3.38
C LEU A 36 -0.71 -8.46 -1.97
N LEU A 37 -0.81 -7.32 -1.26
CA LEU A 37 -0.35 -7.24 0.14
C LEU A 37 -1.21 -8.10 1.06
N LEU A 38 -2.51 -8.23 0.78
CA LEU A 38 -3.38 -9.14 1.51
C LEU A 38 -3.08 -10.60 1.15
N ALA A 39 -2.92 -10.91 -0.13
CA ALA A 39 -2.55 -12.25 -0.58
C ALA A 39 -1.21 -12.72 0.02
N ALA A 40 -0.26 -11.80 0.23
CA ALA A 40 1.01 -12.06 0.89
C ALA A 40 0.93 -12.11 2.44
N GLY A 41 -0.25 -11.91 3.04
CA GLY A 41 -0.43 -11.88 4.49
C GLY A 41 0.18 -10.66 5.19
N LEU A 42 0.50 -9.61 4.44
CA LEU A 42 1.14 -8.39 4.95
C LEU A 42 0.14 -7.28 5.29
N CYS A 43 -1.07 -7.34 4.73
CA CYS A 43 -2.11 -6.34 4.98
C CYS A 43 -2.87 -6.64 6.27
N PRO A 44 -2.88 -5.73 7.27
CA PRO A 44 -3.63 -5.91 8.51
C PRO A 44 -5.14 -5.58 8.38
N GLN A 45 -5.60 -5.14 7.21
CA GLN A 45 -7.00 -4.78 6.93
C GLN A 45 -7.61 -3.78 7.94
N VAL A 46 -6.83 -2.79 8.38
CA VAL A 46 -7.30 -1.80 9.35
C VAL A 46 -8.40 -0.93 8.76
N GLY A 47 -9.58 -0.94 9.38
CA GLY A 47 -10.71 -0.08 9.01
C GLY A 47 -11.38 -0.43 7.69
N VAL A 48 -11.16 -1.66 7.20
CA VAL A 48 -11.81 -2.24 6.02
C VAL A 48 -13.00 -3.09 6.43
#